data_AF-A0A3P7LZD9-F1
#
_entry.id   AF-A0A3P7LZD9-F1
#
_cell.length_a   1.000
_cell.length_b   1.000
_cell.length_c   1.000
_cell.angle_alpha   90.00
_cell.angle_beta   90.00
_cell.angle_gamma   90.00
#
_symmetry.space_group_name_H-M   'P 1'
#
loop_
_entity.id
_entity.type
_entity.pdbx_description
1 polymer ?
#
loop_
_entity_poly.entity_id
_entity_poly.type
_entity_poly.pdbx_seq_one_letter_code
_entity_poly.pdbx_strand_id
1 'polypeptide(L)'
;MEWIVTNDDRKKLKVLEKYAPESKKDVLRKIGAKSYLNMEDIKAVKDTTYRASPEFRAKTEALRKKQENMAYKRIVQSVDPTQKYGKVNLMEDFGAELKNVNRQLMSIFNVVLTVVCAFFFGFSGVQFAYPHLHLDLATRFLIGLVPATIVFFADLYFVVRSMDMDMHSGTQ
;
A
#
# COMPACT_ATOMS: atom_id res chain seq x y z
N MET A 1 1.95 37.93 -18.98
CA MET A 1 2.31 36.54 -19.36
C MET A 1 1.49 36.19 -20.57
N GLU A 2 2.16 36.00 -21.71
CA GLU A 2 1.54 35.53 -22.94
C GLU A 2 1.76 34.02 -23.01
N TRP A 3 0.69 33.27 -23.24
CA TRP A 3 0.77 31.81 -23.31
C TRP A 3 0.77 31.36 -24.76
N ILE A 4 1.79 30.59 -25.15
CA ILE A 4 1.96 30.08 -26.51
C ILE A 4 1.01 28.90 -26.72
N VAL A 5 0.16 28.98 -27.74
CA VAL A 5 -0.85 27.95 -28.02
C VAL A 5 -0.19 26.75 -28.71
N THR A 6 -0.12 25.61 -28.05
CA THR A 6 0.39 24.37 -28.65
C THR A 6 -0.68 23.61 -29.44
N ASN A 7 -0.27 22.64 -30.25
CA ASN A 7 -1.20 21.75 -30.95
C ASN A 7 -2.07 20.92 -29.99
N ASP A 8 -1.57 20.59 -28.81
CA ASP A 8 -2.34 19.87 -27.78
C ASP A 8 -3.46 20.76 -27.22
N ASP A 9 -3.17 22.05 -27.07
CA ASP A 9 -4.15 23.02 -26.58
C ASP A 9 -5.27 23.27 -27.57
N ARG A 10 -4.97 23.28 -28.88
CA ARG A 10 -5.99 23.33 -29.94
C ARG A 10 -6.90 22.11 -29.91
N LYS A 11 -6.36 20.92 -29.60
CA LYS A 11 -7.19 19.71 -29.40
C LYS A 11 -8.11 19.86 -28.19
N LYS A 12 -7.58 20.34 -27.06
CA LYS A 12 -8.39 20.60 -25.86
C LYS A 12 -9.51 21.62 -26.12
N LEU A 13 -9.22 22.72 -26.82
CA LEU A 13 -10.23 23.72 -27.18
C LEU A 13 -11.34 23.16 -28.09
N LYS A 14 -11.01 22.26 -29.03
CA LYS A 14 -12.01 21.54 -29.83
C LYS A 14 -12.89 20.60 -29.00
N VAL A 15 -12.32 19.95 -27.99
CA VAL A 15 -13.10 19.13 -27.05
C VAL A 15 -14.05 20.01 -26.24
N LEU A 16 -13.60 21.20 -25.81
CA LEU A 16 -14.44 22.15 -25.08
C LEU A 16 -15.60 22.70 -25.93
N GLU A 17 -15.39 22.88 -27.24
CA GLU A 17 -16.45 23.27 -28.19
C GLU A 17 -17.64 22.30 -28.18
N LYS A 18 -17.40 21.00 -27.97
CA LYS A 18 -18.45 19.97 -27.89
C LYS A 18 -19.41 20.19 -26.71
N TYR A 19 -18.93 20.80 -25.63
CA TYR A 19 -19.67 20.98 -24.38
C TYR A 19 -20.10 22.44 -24.15
N ALA A 20 -19.66 23.37 -25.01
CA ALA A 20 -19.99 24.78 -24.92
C ALA A 20 -21.37 25.09 -25.55
N PRO A 21 -22.14 26.05 -25.00
CA PRO A 21 -23.38 26.52 -25.61
C PRO A 21 -23.11 27.22 -26.96
N GLU A 22 -24.03 27.12 -27.92
CA GLU A 22 -23.84 27.58 -29.32
C GLU A 22 -23.32 29.02 -29.42
N SER A 23 -23.86 29.93 -28.59
CA SER A 23 -23.45 31.33 -28.48
C SER A 23 -21.96 31.57 -28.19
N LYS A 24 -21.27 30.59 -27.58
CA LYS A 24 -19.90 30.73 -27.07
C LYS A 24 -18.88 29.89 -27.86
N LYS A 25 -19.33 29.09 -28.84
CA LYS A 25 -18.45 28.28 -29.70
C LYS A 25 -17.58 29.15 -30.61
N ASP A 26 -18.12 30.25 -31.12
CA ASP A 26 -17.36 31.19 -31.97
C ASP A 26 -16.19 31.84 -31.22
N VAL A 27 -16.35 32.09 -29.92
CA VAL A 27 -15.28 32.62 -29.06
C VAL A 27 -14.15 31.59 -28.93
N LEU A 28 -14.48 30.30 -28.73
CA LEU A 28 -13.50 29.22 -28.65
C LEU A 28 -12.76 29.00 -29.98
N ARG A 29 -13.45 29.12 -31.12
CA ARG A 29 -12.84 29.02 -32.46
C ARG A 29 -11.88 30.19 -32.74
N LYS A 30 -12.26 31.41 -32.36
CA LYS A 30 -11.39 32.59 -32.46
C LYS A 30 -10.14 32.48 -31.59
N ILE A 31 -10.29 31.96 -30.37
CA ILE A 31 -9.18 31.76 -29.42
C ILE A 31 -8.24 30.65 -29.90
N GLY A 32 -8.76 29.54 -30.44
CA GLY A 32 -7.94 28.45 -31.00
C GLY A 32 -7.15 28.82 -32.26
N ALA A 33 -7.52 29.90 -32.96
CA ALA A 33 -6.81 30.42 -34.13
C ALA A 33 -5.66 31.38 -33.77
N LYS A 34 -5.62 31.91 -32.53
CA LYS A 34 -4.54 32.77 -32.06
C LYS A 34 -3.27 31.94 -31.80
N SER A 35 -2.11 32.53 -32.08
CA SER A 35 -0.80 31.97 -31.74
C SER A 35 -0.43 32.18 -30.27
N TYR A 36 -0.94 33.27 -29.66
CA TYR A 36 -0.70 33.65 -28.27
C TYR A 36 -2.01 34.01 -27.58
N LEU A 37 -2.18 33.56 -26.33
CA LEU A 37 -3.33 33.92 -25.49
C LEU A 37 -2.93 34.90 -24.39
N ASN A 38 -3.79 35.90 -24.23
CA ASN A 38 -3.72 36.82 -23.11
C ASN A 38 -4.58 36.32 -21.93
N MET A 39 -4.33 36.86 -20.75
CA MET A 39 -5.09 36.54 -19.54
C MET A 39 -6.61 36.76 -19.71
N GLU A 40 -7.01 37.71 -20.56
CA GLU A 40 -8.40 37.96 -20.91
C GLU A 40 -9.02 36.82 -21.74
N ASP A 41 -8.28 36.29 -22.72
CA ASP A 41 -8.70 35.12 -23.50
C ASP A 41 -8.85 33.89 -22.60
N ILE A 42 -7.94 33.70 -21.63
CA ILE A 42 -8.01 32.60 -20.66
C ILE A 42 -9.24 32.73 -19.76
N LYS A 43 -9.55 33.95 -19.29
CA LYS A 43 -10.76 34.22 -18.50
C LYS A 43 -12.03 33.97 -19.34
N ALA A 44 -12.03 34.35 -20.62
CA ALA A 44 -13.15 34.10 -21.52
C ALA A 44 -13.41 32.60 -21.71
N VAL A 45 -12.37 31.76 -21.89
CA VAL A 45 -12.51 30.29 -21.98
C VAL A 45 -13.07 29.68 -20.68
N LYS A 46 -12.69 30.22 -19.52
CA LYS A 46 -13.20 29.75 -18.23
C LYS A 46 -14.69 30.08 -18.04
N ASP A 47 -15.12 31.25 -18.48
CA ASP A 47 -16.52 31.69 -18.43
C ASP A 47 -17.41 30.97 -19.46
N THR A 48 -16.84 30.51 -20.58
CA THR A 48 -17.60 29.76 -21.60
C THR A 48 -17.92 28.33 -21.18
N THR A 49 -17.09 27.74 -20.32
CA THR A 49 -17.19 26.34 -19.87
C THR A 49 -17.90 26.20 -18.51
N TYR A 50 -17.93 27.26 -17.70
CA TYR A 50 -18.56 27.22 -16.38
C TYR A 50 -20.10 27.33 -16.47
N ARG A 51 -20.76 26.20 -16.72
CA ARG A 51 -22.18 26.03 -16.40
C ARG A 51 -22.29 25.39 -15.02
N ALA A 52 -22.56 26.21 -14.00
CA ALA A 52 -23.06 25.72 -12.72
C ALA A 52 -24.52 25.25 -12.92
N SER A 53 -24.70 24.11 -13.59
CA SER A 53 -26.03 23.50 -13.70
C SER A 53 -26.58 23.23 -12.30
N PRO A 54 -27.90 23.37 -12.08
CA PRO A 54 -28.50 23.10 -10.77
C PRO A 54 -28.17 21.69 -10.28
N GLU A 55 -28.10 20.71 -11.20
CA GLU A 55 -27.65 19.35 -10.90
C GLU A 55 -26.19 19.27 -10.44
N PHE A 56 -25.28 20.02 -11.08
CA PHE A 56 -23.87 20.03 -10.70
C PHE A 56 -23.69 20.65 -9.31
N ARG A 57 -24.42 21.74 -9.00
CA ARG A 57 -24.40 22.37 -7.68
C ARG A 57 -24.94 21.42 -6.60
N ALA A 58 -26.05 20.74 -6.87
CA ALA A 58 -26.62 19.74 -5.96
C ALA A 58 -25.66 18.58 -5.69
N LYS A 59 -24.99 18.05 -6.73
CA LYS A 59 -23.97 17.00 -6.58
C LYS A 59 -22.76 17.49 -5.78
N THR A 60 -22.30 18.71 -6.03
CA THR A 60 -21.17 19.31 -5.31
C THR A 60 -21.50 19.50 -3.83
N GLU A 61 -22.72 19.96 -3.52
CA GLU A 61 -23.18 20.12 -2.13
C GLU A 61 -23.32 18.76 -1.43
N ALA A 62 -23.85 17.75 -2.11
CA ALA A 62 -23.93 16.39 -1.57
C ALA A 62 -22.54 15.79 -1.28
N LEU A 63 -21.58 15.97 -2.19
CA LEU A 63 -20.20 15.54 -1.99
C LEU A 63 -19.52 16.28 -0.83
N ARG A 64 -19.77 17.58 -0.71
CA ARG A 64 -19.24 18.39 0.39
C ARG A 64 -19.78 17.91 1.74
N LYS A 65 -21.09 17.69 1.87
CA LYS A 65 -21.69 17.10 3.07
C LYS A 65 -21.11 15.72 3.39
N LYS A 66 -20.85 14.90 2.38
CA LYS A 66 -20.22 13.57 2.57
C LYS A 66 -18.78 13.69 3.09
N GLN A 67 -18.00 14.64 2.56
CA GLN A 67 -16.64 14.89 3.02
C GLN A 67 -16.61 15.43 4.46
N GLU A 68 -17.48 16.39 4.77
CA GLU A 68 -17.65 16.93 6.12
C GLU A 68 -18.04 15.83 7.11
N ASN A 69 -18.97 14.94 6.75
CA ASN A 69 -19.34 13.79 7.57
C ASN A 69 -18.17 12.80 7.78
N MET A 70 -17.34 12.56 6.76
CA MET A 70 -16.15 11.70 6.91
C MET A 70 -15.10 12.35 7.83
N ALA A 71 -14.90 13.66 7.70
CA ALA A 71 -13.99 14.40 8.57
C ALA A 71 -14.48 14.40 10.01
N TYR A 72 -15.78 14.64 10.24
CA TYR A 72 -16.40 14.55 11.56
C TYR A 72 -16.19 13.17 12.17
N LYS A 73 -16.48 12.10 11.42
CA LYS A 73 -16.27 10.70 11.87
C LYS A 73 -14.82 10.42 12.27
N ARG A 74 -13.84 10.94 11.52
CA ARG A 74 -12.41 10.77 11.84
C ARG A 74 -12.05 11.46 13.16
N ILE A 75 -12.62 12.64 13.44
CA ILE A 75 -12.35 13.37 14.68
C ILE A 75 -12.93 12.63 15.88
N VAL A 76 -14.18 12.16 15.78
CA VAL A 76 -14.88 11.49 16.89
C VAL A 76 -14.47 10.02 17.09
N GLN A 77 -13.74 9.42 16.15
CA GLN A 77 -13.25 8.03 16.25
C GLN A 77 -12.45 7.76 17.54
N SER A 78 -11.74 8.77 18.06
CA SER A 78 -10.91 8.62 19.26
C SER A 78 -11.66 8.74 20.59
N VAL A 79 -12.90 9.26 20.56
CA VAL A 79 -13.66 9.58 21.77
C VAL A 79 -14.47 8.38 22.27
N ASP A 80 -14.89 7.50 21.38
CA ASP A 80 -15.68 6.32 21.74
C ASP A 80 -15.12 5.03 21.10
N PRO A 81 -14.31 4.26 21.84
CA PRO A 81 -13.78 2.98 21.35
C PRO A 81 -14.86 1.89 21.21
N THR A 82 -16.08 2.13 21.70
CA THR A 82 -17.21 1.18 21.59
C THR A 82 -18.09 1.44 20.37
N GLN A 83 -17.99 2.61 19.74
CA GLN A 83 -18.71 2.93 18.50
C GLN A 83 -18.04 2.30 17.27
N LYS A 84 -18.42 1.05 16.99
CA LYS A 84 -18.13 0.36 15.72
C LYS A 84 -18.86 1.08 14.57
N TYR A 85 -18.19 2.02 13.91
CA TYR A 85 -18.74 2.79 12.78
C TYR A 85 -18.93 1.90 11.52
N GLY A 86 -20.03 1.14 11.47
CA GLY A 86 -20.84 0.89 10.27
C GLY A 86 -20.19 0.30 9.01
N LYS A 87 -18.95 -0.18 9.06
CA LYS A 87 -18.44 -1.19 8.14
C LYS A 87 -18.06 -2.36 9.00
N VAL A 88 -18.63 -3.52 8.70
CA VAL A 88 -18.16 -4.79 9.22
C VAL A 88 -16.64 -4.78 9.00
N ASN A 89 -15.86 -4.77 10.07
CA ASN A 89 -14.40 -4.64 10.09
C ASN A 89 -13.71 -5.87 9.48
N LEU A 90 -14.34 -6.57 8.53
CA LEU A 90 -13.76 -7.71 7.82
C LEU A 90 -12.39 -7.37 7.25
N MET A 91 -12.15 -6.16 6.74
CA MET A 91 -10.82 -5.79 6.23
C MET A 91 -9.79 -5.43 7.31
N GLU A 92 -10.23 -4.90 8.45
CA GLU A 92 -9.34 -4.53 9.55
C GLU A 92 -8.98 -5.76 10.39
N ASP A 93 -9.98 -6.61 10.68
CA ASP A 93 -9.79 -7.93 11.28
C ASP A 93 -8.95 -8.82 10.36
N PHE A 94 -9.22 -8.85 9.05
CA PHE A 94 -8.38 -9.62 8.11
C PHE A 94 -6.95 -9.05 8.00
N GLY A 95 -6.78 -7.74 8.10
CA GLY A 95 -5.45 -7.11 8.15
C GLY A 95 -4.69 -7.47 9.44
N ALA A 96 -5.39 -7.51 10.58
CA ALA A 96 -4.83 -7.93 11.86
C ALA A 96 -4.50 -9.44 11.88
N GLU A 97 -5.38 -10.28 11.35
CA GLU A 97 -5.16 -11.71 11.19
C GLU A 97 -3.99 -12.00 10.25
N LEU A 98 -3.91 -11.34 9.10
CA LEU A 98 -2.78 -11.45 8.18
C LEU A 98 -1.46 -11.03 8.82
N LYS A 99 -1.47 -9.97 9.65
CA LYS A 99 -0.29 -9.54 10.39
C LYS A 99 0.18 -10.59 11.40
N ASN A 100 -0.76 -11.24 12.09
CA ASN A 100 -0.47 -12.32 13.03
C ASN A 100 0.09 -13.56 12.31
N VAL A 101 -0.51 -13.94 11.17
CA VAL A 101 -0.02 -15.03 10.31
C VAL A 101 1.39 -14.73 9.81
N ASN A 102 1.66 -13.50 9.36
CA ASN A 102 2.99 -13.10 8.90
C ASN A 102 4.04 -13.22 10.02
N ARG A 103 3.68 -12.86 11.26
CA ARG A 103 4.58 -13.01 12.42
C ARG A 103 4.88 -14.48 12.73
N GLN A 104 3.88 -15.36 12.68
CA GLN A 104 4.07 -16.79 12.88
C GLN A 104 4.92 -17.42 11.75
N LEU A 105 4.64 -17.04 10.50
CA LEU A 105 5.40 -17.50 9.34
C LEU A 105 6.88 -17.09 9.43
N MET A 106 7.15 -15.86 9.87
CA MET A 106 8.51 -15.39 10.13
C MET A 106 9.22 -16.19 11.22
N SER A 107 8.50 -16.59 12.28
CA SER A 107 9.07 -17.43 13.32
C SER A 107 9.45 -18.82 12.79
N ILE A 108 8.57 -19.46 12.01
CA ILE A 108 8.85 -20.77 11.40
C ILE A 108 10.03 -20.68 10.43
N PHE A 109 10.06 -19.63 9.61
CA PHE A 109 11.16 -19.39 8.68
C PHE A 109 12.50 -19.24 9.42
N ASN A 110 12.52 -18.51 10.53
CA ASN A 110 13.72 -18.35 11.35
C ASN A 110 14.25 -19.70 11.86
N VAL A 111 13.36 -20.59 12.35
CA VAL A 111 13.75 -21.94 12.80
C VAL A 111 14.33 -22.79 11.67
N VAL A 112 13.71 -22.75 10.48
CA VAL A 112 14.24 -23.49 9.33
C VAL A 112 15.62 -22.94 8.95
N LEU A 113 15.79 -21.62 8.97
CA LEU A 113 17.04 -20.96 8.63
C LEU A 113 18.16 -21.32 9.62
N THR A 114 17.91 -21.26 10.93
CA THR A 114 18.89 -21.60 11.98
C THR A 114 19.30 -23.07 11.93
N VAL A 115 18.37 -23.99 11.70
CA VAL A 115 18.66 -25.43 11.57
C VAL A 115 19.50 -25.71 10.34
N VAL A 116 19.18 -25.09 9.20
CA VAL A 116 19.98 -25.20 7.98
C VAL A 116 21.39 -24.63 8.21
N CYS A 117 21.50 -23.45 8.82
CA CYS A 117 22.80 -22.86 9.16
C CYS A 117 23.62 -23.75 10.10
N ALA A 118 23.02 -24.35 11.14
CA ALA A 118 23.69 -25.25 12.06
C ALA A 118 24.17 -26.53 11.37
N PHE A 119 23.36 -27.08 10.47
CA PHE A 119 23.74 -28.24 9.66
C PHE A 119 24.92 -27.92 8.74
N PHE A 120 24.84 -26.84 7.97
CA PHE A 120 25.93 -26.40 7.10
C PHE A 120 27.20 -26.06 7.89
N PHE A 121 27.05 -25.45 9.06
CA PHE A 121 28.18 -25.18 9.95
C PHE A 121 28.85 -26.47 10.43
N GLY A 122 28.10 -27.50 10.83
CA GLY A 122 28.70 -28.78 11.22
C GLY A 122 29.28 -29.54 10.01
N PHE A 123 28.63 -29.50 8.86
CA PHE A 123 29.07 -30.18 7.63
C PHE A 123 30.35 -29.55 7.03
N SER A 124 30.35 -28.24 6.83
CA SER A 124 31.50 -27.49 6.29
C SER A 124 32.56 -27.18 7.36
N GLY A 125 32.17 -27.02 8.62
CA GLY A 125 33.08 -26.73 9.72
C GLY A 125 34.06 -27.86 9.98
N VAL A 126 33.64 -29.12 9.85
CA VAL A 126 34.54 -30.27 9.94
C VAL A 126 35.61 -30.26 8.85
N GLN A 127 35.24 -29.87 7.62
CA GLN A 127 36.17 -29.76 6.51
C GLN A 127 37.19 -28.64 6.73
N PHE A 128 36.78 -27.53 7.34
CA PHE A 128 37.68 -26.42 7.66
C PHE A 128 38.58 -26.72 8.86
N ALA A 129 38.07 -27.39 9.90
CA ALA A 129 38.81 -27.70 11.12
C ALA A 129 39.81 -28.85 10.95
N TYR A 130 39.48 -29.87 10.14
CA TYR A 130 40.32 -31.05 9.92
C TYR A 130 40.52 -31.35 8.43
N PRO A 131 41.24 -30.49 7.68
CA PRO A 131 41.45 -30.65 6.25
C PRO A 131 42.27 -31.91 5.87
N HIS A 132 43.04 -32.45 6.81
CA HIS A 132 43.87 -33.65 6.61
C HIS A 132 43.13 -34.96 6.88
N LEU A 133 41.96 -34.89 7.51
CA LEU A 133 41.12 -36.05 7.78
C LEU A 133 40.19 -36.20 6.58
N HIS A 134 40.51 -37.12 5.67
CA HIS A 134 39.67 -37.48 4.52
C HIS A 134 38.40 -38.21 5.00
N LEU A 135 37.58 -37.53 5.80
CA LEU A 135 36.32 -38.03 6.30
C LEU A 135 35.36 -38.23 5.13
N ASP A 136 34.79 -39.43 5.07
CA ASP A 136 33.77 -39.79 4.10
C ASP A 136 32.54 -38.87 4.22
N LEU A 137 31.84 -38.68 3.10
CA LEU A 137 30.66 -37.81 3.00
C LEU A 137 29.62 -38.16 4.07
N ALA A 138 29.41 -39.45 4.33
CA ALA A 138 28.47 -39.94 5.34
C ALA A 138 28.84 -39.49 6.76
N THR A 139 30.13 -39.46 7.10
CA THR A 139 30.59 -39.05 8.43
C THR A 139 30.41 -37.55 8.63
N ARG A 140 30.66 -36.74 7.60
CA ARG A 140 30.43 -35.29 7.63
C ARG A 140 28.94 -34.96 7.79
N PHE A 141 28.08 -35.73 7.13
CA PHE A 141 26.64 -35.59 7.27
C PHE A 141 26.19 -35.89 8.71
N LEU A 142 26.69 -36.97 9.31
CA LEU A 142 26.42 -37.31 10.71
C LEU A 142 26.89 -36.21 11.67
N ILE A 143 28.09 -35.66 11.48
CA ILE A 143 28.61 -34.59 12.33
C ILE A 143 27.80 -33.29 12.15
N GLY A 144 27.32 -33.00 10.93
CA GLY A 144 26.42 -31.87 10.68
C GLY A 144 25.03 -32.06 11.30
N LEU A 145 24.54 -33.29 11.36
CA LEU A 145 23.22 -33.61 11.88
C LEU A 145 23.12 -33.46 13.40
N VAL A 146 24.18 -33.76 14.15
CA VAL A 146 24.20 -33.60 15.62
C VAL A 146 23.85 -32.16 16.07
N PRO A 147 24.59 -31.10 15.68
CA PRO A 147 24.25 -29.73 16.08
C PRO A 147 22.92 -29.28 15.49
N ALA A 148 22.56 -29.73 14.28
CA ALA A 148 21.26 -29.41 13.68
C ALA A 148 20.09 -29.93 14.53
N THR A 149 20.19 -31.15 15.07
CA THR A 149 19.15 -31.71 15.96
C THR A 149 19.05 -30.95 17.28
N ILE A 150 20.19 -30.55 17.88
CA ILE A 150 20.19 -29.78 19.13
C ILE A 150 19.52 -28.41 18.92
N VAL A 151 19.91 -27.70 17.86
CA VAL A 151 19.32 -26.39 17.50
C VAL A 151 17.83 -26.55 17.17
N PHE A 152 17.44 -27.59 16.45
CA PHE A 152 16.04 -27.88 16.14
C PHE A 152 15.19 -28.02 17.41
N PHE A 153 15.64 -28.79 18.41
CA PHE A 153 14.91 -28.93 19.67
C PHE A 153 14.88 -27.64 20.48
N ALA A 154 15.97 -26.88 20.49
CA ALA A 154 16.02 -25.57 21.16
C ALA A 154 15.02 -24.58 20.53
N ASP A 155 15.03 -24.49 19.21
CA ASP A 155 14.15 -23.58 18.46
C ASP A 155 12.68 -24.00 18.53
N LEU A 156 12.40 -25.31 18.46
CA LEU A 156 11.05 -25.83 18.65
C LEU A 156 10.50 -25.51 20.04
N TYR A 157 11.34 -25.61 21.07
CA TYR A 157 10.97 -25.20 22.43
C TYR A 157 10.62 -23.71 22.49
N PHE A 158 11.42 -22.84 21.87
CA PHE A 158 11.13 -21.40 21.82
C PHE A 158 9.85 -21.07 21.05
N VAL A 159 9.58 -21.76 19.93
CA VAL A 159 8.33 -21.59 19.17
C VAL A 159 7.12 -22.00 19.98
N VAL A 160 7.13 -23.18 20.60
CA VAL A 160 6.00 -23.64 21.42
C VAL A 160 5.78 -22.71 22.62
N ARG A 161 6.85 -22.27 23.28
CA ARG A 161 6.76 -21.35 24.42
C ARG A 161 6.26 -19.96 24.03
N SER A 162 6.67 -19.44 22.87
CA SER A 162 6.21 -18.14 22.39
C SER A 162 4.73 -18.14 22.00
N MET A 163 4.22 -19.25 21.43
CA MET A 163 2.80 -19.42 21.16
C MET A 163 1.95 -19.45 22.44
N ASP A 164 2.44 -20.09 23.51
CA ASP A 164 1.76 -20.17 24.81
C ASP A 164 1.66 -18.78 25.50
N MET A 165 2.73 -17.97 25.40
CA MET A 165 2.78 -16.61 25.97
C MET A 165 1.85 -15.63 25.22
N ASP A 166 1.70 -15.76 23.90
CA ASP A 166 0.78 -14.94 23.12
C ASP A 166 -0.70 -15.23 23.50
N MET A 167 -1.04 -16.46 23.94
CA MET A 167 -2.39 -16.80 24.44
C MET A 167 -2.74 -16.16 25.79
N HIS A 168 -1.77 -15.94 26.68
CA HIS A 168 -2.01 -15.34 28.00
C HIS A 168 -1.93 -13.81 28.02
N SER A 169 -1.34 -13.18 27.00
CA SER A 169 -1.28 -11.71 26.89
C SER A 169 -2.54 -11.07 26.29
N GLY A 170 -3.46 -11.86 25.73
CA GLY A 170 -4.76 -11.39 25.23
C GLY A 170 -5.85 -11.24 26.30
N THR A 171 -5.53 -11.45 27.58
CA THR A 171 -6.49 -11.40 28.71
C THR A 171 -6.24 -10.23 29.67
N GLN A 172 -5.47 -9.22 29.29
CA GLN A 172 -5.35 -7.94 30.01
C GLN A 172 -5.66 -6.75 29.12
#